data_AF-A0A0J7YPG8-F1
#
_entry.id   AF-A0A0J7YPG8-F1
#
_cell.length_a   1.000
_cell.length_b   1.000
_cell.length_c   1.000
_cell.angle_alpha   90.00
_cell.angle_beta   90.00
_cell.angle_gamma   90.00
#
_symmetry.space_group_name_H-M   'P 1'
#
loop_
_entity.id
_entity.type
_entity.pdbx_description
1 polymer ?
#
loop_
_entity_poly.entity_id
_entity_poly.type
_entity_poly.pdbx_seq_one_letter_code
_entity_poly.pdbx_strand_id
1 'polypeptide(L)'
;QLLAVAHTILELNEISRSDIDLPGFRFLIAARLFQFECRSHQTCQQRLEWVDVAWAIHSGCKASLAKLSLPCEIVDWKTLSALGVGYWLDSPDELRKVIETLAKAQFLKNRSALAVMPWYLALQKKSVFLGLLKSSVKQRSMYSFFANDFSDPRW
;
A
#
# COMPACT_ATOMS: atom_id res chain seq x y z
N GLN A 1 -4.46 -21.63 -14.86
CA GLN A 1 -3.46 -21.45 -13.78
C GLN A 1 -2.02 -21.60 -14.28
N LEU A 2 -1.65 -22.66 -15.01
CA LEU A 2 -0.28 -22.85 -15.54
C LEU A 2 0.27 -21.71 -16.42
N LEU A 3 -0.57 -21.07 -17.24
CA LEU A 3 -0.14 -19.98 -18.13
C LEU A 3 0.23 -18.70 -17.35
N ALA A 4 -0.48 -18.41 -16.25
CA ALA A 4 -0.15 -17.29 -15.36
C ALA A 4 1.13 -17.57 -14.57
N VAL A 5 1.33 -18.82 -14.13
CA VAL A 5 2.58 -19.25 -13.49
C VAL A 5 3.75 -19.20 -14.47
N ALA A 6 3.58 -19.67 -15.71
CA ALA A 6 4.60 -19.59 -16.74
C ALA A 6 4.93 -18.14 -17.14
N HIS A 7 3.92 -17.27 -17.26
CA HIS A 7 4.11 -15.85 -17.56
C HIS A 7 4.82 -15.12 -16.42
N THR A 8 4.41 -15.38 -15.17
CA THR A 8 5.08 -14.80 -13.99
C THR A 8 6.51 -15.34 -13.88
N ILE A 9 6.77 -16.62 -14.13
CA ILE A 9 8.13 -17.16 -14.15
C ILE A 9 8.95 -16.54 -15.28
N LEU A 10 8.38 -16.30 -16.47
CA LEU A 10 9.08 -15.67 -17.59
C LEU A 10 9.42 -14.19 -17.31
N GLU A 11 8.44 -13.41 -16.84
CA GLU A 11 8.66 -12.02 -16.38
C GLU A 11 9.66 -11.99 -15.21
N LEU A 12 9.56 -12.95 -14.29
CA LEU A 12 10.45 -13.04 -13.13
C LEU A 12 11.85 -13.56 -13.50
N ASN A 13 12.01 -14.27 -14.62
CA ASN A 13 13.31 -14.71 -15.12
C ASN A 13 14.09 -13.54 -15.76
N GLU A 14 13.39 -12.57 -16.35
CA GLU A 14 14.00 -11.29 -16.71
C GLU A 14 14.36 -10.46 -15.47
N ILE A 15 13.51 -10.48 -14.44
CA ILE A 15 13.77 -9.90 -13.11
C ILE A 15 14.83 -10.70 -12.34
N SER A 16 15.15 -11.95 -12.71
CA SER A 16 16.24 -12.72 -12.09
C SER A 16 17.62 -12.15 -12.45
N ARG A 17 17.70 -11.21 -13.41
CA ARG A 17 18.87 -10.34 -13.61
C ARG A 17 18.93 -9.16 -12.64
N SER A 18 17.83 -8.86 -11.95
CA SER A 18 17.79 -7.86 -10.88
C SER A 18 18.03 -8.51 -9.53
N ASP A 19 18.81 -7.84 -8.69
CA ASP A 19 19.39 -8.29 -7.42
C ASP A 19 18.33 -8.67 -6.37
N ILE A 20 17.60 -9.78 -6.56
CA ILE A 20 16.60 -10.29 -5.62
C ILE A 20 17.08 -11.64 -5.09
N ASP A 21 17.01 -11.79 -3.78
CA ASP A 21 17.38 -13.01 -3.09
C ASP A 21 16.29 -14.08 -3.18
N LEU A 22 16.69 -15.33 -2.90
CA LEU A 22 15.79 -16.48 -3.00
C LEU A 22 14.50 -16.33 -2.14
N PRO A 23 14.53 -15.81 -0.90
CA PRO A 23 13.31 -15.53 -0.14
C PRO A 23 12.40 -14.50 -0.82
N GLY A 24 12.97 -13.41 -1.35
CA GLY A 24 12.20 -12.40 -2.09
C GLY A 24 11.55 -12.98 -3.34
N PHE A 25 12.25 -13.86 -4.06
CA PHE A 25 11.71 -14.53 -5.24
C PHE A 25 10.50 -15.42 -4.90
N ARG A 26 10.56 -16.19 -3.81
CA ARG A 26 9.45 -17.03 -3.35
C ARG A 26 8.22 -16.19 -3.00
N PHE A 27 8.42 -15.10 -2.28
CA PHE A 27 7.34 -14.16 -1.99
C PHE A 27 6.74 -13.56 -3.26
N LEU A 28 7.54 -13.17 -4.26
CA LEU A 28 7.03 -12.60 -5.49
C LEU A 28 6.11 -13.56 -6.24
N ILE A 29 6.48 -14.84 -6.32
CA ILE A 29 5.61 -15.85 -6.94
C ILE A 29 4.29 -15.94 -6.19
N ALA A 30 4.33 -16.07 -4.86
CA ALA A 30 3.13 -16.15 -4.02
C ALA A 30 2.25 -14.90 -4.18
N ALA A 31 2.84 -13.70 -4.13
CA ALA A 31 2.16 -12.43 -4.30
C ALA A 31 1.51 -12.29 -5.68
N ARG A 32 2.17 -12.72 -6.75
CA ARG A 32 1.63 -12.66 -8.12
C ARG A 32 0.51 -13.68 -8.34
N LEU A 33 0.66 -14.88 -7.81
CA LEU A 33 -0.40 -15.89 -7.84
C LEU A 33 -1.63 -15.40 -7.08
N PHE A 34 -1.43 -14.88 -5.87
CA PHE A 34 -2.49 -14.26 -5.07
C PHE A 34 -3.21 -13.13 -5.82
N GLN A 35 -2.47 -12.20 -6.43
CA GLN A 35 -3.05 -11.12 -7.23
C GLN A 35 -3.84 -11.63 -8.44
N PHE A 36 -3.35 -12.68 -9.11
CA PHE A 36 -4.05 -13.31 -10.23
C PHE A 36 -5.37 -13.95 -9.78
N GLU A 37 -5.36 -14.73 -8.70
CA GLU A 37 -6.56 -15.35 -8.14
C GLU A 37 -7.59 -14.29 -7.75
N CYS A 38 -7.12 -13.21 -7.14
CA CYS A 38 -7.89 -12.04 -6.80
C CYS A 38 -8.63 -11.42 -8.00
N ARG A 39 -7.95 -11.28 -9.14
CA ARG A 39 -8.55 -10.79 -10.39
C ARG A 39 -9.52 -11.81 -11.00
N SER A 40 -9.19 -13.09 -10.93
CA SER A 40 -9.95 -14.17 -11.57
C SER A 40 -11.25 -14.49 -10.86
N HIS A 41 -11.27 -14.50 -9.52
CA HIS A 41 -12.40 -15.00 -8.73
C HIS A 41 -13.23 -13.89 -8.05
N GLN A 42 -12.87 -12.61 -8.21
CA GLN A 42 -13.51 -11.42 -7.60
C GLN A 42 -13.73 -11.49 -6.07
N THR A 43 -13.17 -12.50 -5.40
CA THR A 43 -13.36 -12.82 -3.98
C THR A 43 -12.06 -12.62 -3.21
N CYS A 44 -11.50 -11.41 -3.32
CA CYS A 44 -10.34 -11.00 -2.50
C CYS A 44 -10.76 -10.68 -1.07
N GLN A 45 -11.14 -11.69 -0.28
CA GLN A 45 -11.12 -11.58 1.17
C GLN A 45 -9.91 -12.31 1.79
N GLN A 46 -9.22 -13.14 1.01
CA GLN A 46 -8.05 -13.86 1.48
C GLN A 46 -6.84 -12.93 1.51
N ARG A 47 -5.98 -13.12 2.51
CA ARG A 47 -4.65 -12.48 2.60
C ARG A 47 -3.62 -13.53 2.21
N LEU A 48 -2.40 -13.10 1.89
CA LEU A 48 -1.27 -14.02 1.79
C LEU A 48 -1.14 -14.84 3.08
N GLU A 49 -0.72 -16.09 2.94
CA GLU A 49 -0.48 -16.94 4.09
C GLU A 49 0.70 -16.41 4.89
N TRP A 50 0.72 -16.71 6.19
CA TRP A 50 1.81 -16.28 7.07
C TRP A 50 3.18 -16.80 6.62
N VAL A 51 3.22 -17.96 5.97
CA VAL A 51 4.46 -18.52 5.40
C VAL A 51 5.00 -17.65 4.26
N ASP A 52 4.13 -17.09 3.42
CA ASP A 52 4.52 -16.20 2.32
C ASP A 52 5.06 -14.88 2.86
N VAL A 53 4.38 -14.32 3.87
CA VAL A 53 4.84 -13.12 4.58
C VAL A 53 6.20 -13.37 5.24
N ALA A 54 6.42 -14.55 5.82
CA ALA A 54 7.71 -14.91 6.42
C ALA A 54 8.86 -14.89 5.39
N TRP A 55 8.62 -15.32 4.14
CA TRP A 55 9.63 -15.22 3.08
C TRP A 55 10.00 -13.76 2.77
N ALA A 56 9.03 -12.84 2.76
CA ALA A 56 9.32 -11.42 2.57
C ALA A 56 10.11 -10.82 3.74
N ILE A 57 9.82 -11.24 4.98
CA ILE A 57 10.56 -10.80 6.18
C ILE A 57 12.03 -11.21 6.09
N HIS A 58 12.32 -12.41 5.60
CA HIS A 58 13.69 -12.92 5.45
C HIS A 58 14.42 -12.37 4.22
N SER A 59 13.73 -11.63 3.35
CA SER A 59 14.38 -11.03 2.18
C SER A 59 15.32 -9.90 2.61
N GLY A 60 16.53 -9.90 2.06
CA GLY A 60 17.49 -8.79 2.16
C GLY A 60 17.15 -7.63 1.21
N CYS A 61 16.30 -7.86 0.22
CA CYS A 61 16.00 -6.93 -0.86
C CYS A 61 14.58 -6.34 -0.79
N LYS A 62 14.09 -6.03 0.43
CA LYS A 62 12.71 -5.56 0.70
C LYS A 62 12.29 -4.32 -0.08
N ALA A 63 13.20 -3.36 -0.28
CA ALA A 63 12.91 -2.14 -1.06
C ALA A 63 12.59 -2.45 -2.53
N SER A 64 13.37 -3.35 -3.14
CA SER A 64 13.13 -3.84 -4.50
C SER A 64 11.88 -4.72 -4.54
N LEU A 65 11.69 -5.54 -3.51
CA LEU A 65 10.51 -6.41 -3.35
C LEU A 65 9.21 -5.60 -3.32
N ALA A 66 9.19 -4.47 -2.62
CA ALA A 66 8.05 -3.55 -2.59
C ALA A 66 7.72 -2.99 -3.98
N LYS A 67 8.73 -2.56 -4.74
CA LYS A 67 8.52 -2.03 -6.11
C LYS A 67 7.94 -3.08 -7.06
N LEU A 68 8.29 -4.35 -6.88
CA LEU A 68 7.92 -5.43 -7.79
C LEU A 68 6.63 -6.16 -7.39
N SER A 69 6.33 -6.20 -6.09
CA SER A 69 5.12 -6.83 -5.56
C SER A 69 3.92 -5.90 -5.55
N LEU A 70 4.14 -4.60 -5.33
CA LEU A 70 3.05 -3.62 -5.27
C LEU A 70 2.56 -3.27 -6.68
N PRO A 71 1.24 -3.16 -6.89
CA PRO A 71 0.70 -2.66 -8.15
C PRO A 71 1.11 -1.19 -8.34
N CYS A 72 1.28 -0.77 -9.60
CA CYS A 72 1.61 0.62 -9.94
C CYS A 72 0.59 1.63 -9.38
N GLU A 73 -0.68 1.23 -9.30
CA GLU A 73 -1.73 2.01 -8.64
C GLU A 73 -2.22 1.28 -7.39
N ILE A 74 -1.70 1.70 -6.24
CA ILE A 74 -2.18 1.24 -4.93
C ILE A 74 -3.43 2.03 -4.58
N VAL A 75 -4.58 1.54 -5.02
CA VAL A 75 -5.84 2.29 -4.85
C VAL A 75 -6.55 1.96 -3.52
N ASP A 76 -6.39 0.73 -3.02
CA ASP A 76 -7.18 0.22 -1.90
C ASP A 76 -6.31 -0.43 -0.81
N TRP A 77 -6.57 -0.08 0.46
CA TRP A 77 -5.90 -0.67 1.63
C TRP A 77 -6.07 -2.18 1.76
N LYS A 78 -7.19 -2.72 1.28
CA LYS A 78 -7.45 -4.16 1.32
C LYS A 78 -6.36 -4.93 0.57
N THR A 79 -5.99 -4.45 -0.61
CA THR A 79 -4.93 -5.06 -1.43
C THR A 79 -3.57 -4.93 -0.74
N LEU A 80 -3.25 -3.75 -0.21
CA LEU A 80 -1.98 -3.51 0.47
C LEU A 80 -1.83 -4.38 1.73
N SER A 81 -2.88 -4.46 2.54
CA SER A 81 -2.91 -5.26 3.77
C SER A 81 -2.94 -6.77 3.50
N ALA A 82 -3.52 -7.21 2.38
CA ALA A 82 -3.48 -8.60 1.96
C ALA A 82 -2.07 -9.07 1.55
N LEU A 83 -1.24 -8.16 1.03
CA LEU A 83 0.18 -8.43 0.74
C LEU A 83 1.08 -8.39 1.99
N GLY A 84 0.53 -8.04 3.16
CA GLY A 84 1.28 -8.02 4.41
C GLY A 84 2.39 -6.98 4.48
N VAL A 85 2.34 -5.92 3.66
CA VAL A 85 3.42 -4.91 3.50
C VAL A 85 3.84 -4.29 4.84
N GLY A 86 2.89 -4.10 5.75
CA GLY A 86 3.18 -3.56 7.09
C GLY A 86 3.97 -4.50 8.01
N TYR A 87 4.10 -5.80 7.67
CA TYR A 87 4.81 -6.78 8.49
C TYR A 87 6.27 -6.98 8.08
N TRP A 88 6.58 -6.82 6.78
CA TRP A 88 7.90 -7.16 6.24
C TRP A 88 8.67 -5.95 5.73
N LEU A 89 8.05 -4.78 5.58
CA LEU A 89 8.75 -3.57 5.15
C LEU A 89 9.46 -2.91 6.34
N ASP A 90 10.77 -3.08 6.42
CA ASP A 90 11.56 -2.62 7.58
C ASP A 90 11.75 -1.10 7.63
N SER A 91 11.75 -0.43 6.48
CA SER A 91 12.01 1.01 6.41
C SER A 91 10.73 1.82 6.71
N PRO A 92 10.69 2.58 7.81
CA PRO A 92 9.54 3.42 8.13
C PRO A 92 9.33 4.52 7.07
N ASP A 93 10.40 4.99 6.43
CA ASP A 93 10.32 6.00 5.37
C ASP A 93 9.70 5.43 4.09
N GLU A 94 10.03 4.19 3.74
CA GLU A 94 9.39 3.51 2.59
C GLU A 94 7.92 3.23 2.88
N LEU A 95 7.59 2.79 4.10
CA LEU A 95 6.21 2.58 4.50
C LEU A 95 5.41 3.88 4.43
N ARG A 96 5.97 4.99 4.92
CA ARG A 96 5.34 6.33 4.80
C ARG A 96 5.07 6.70 3.35
N LYS A 97 6.02 6.44 2.43
CA LYS A 97 5.84 6.69 0.99
C LYS A 97 4.73 5.83 0.39
N VAL A 98 4.67 4.55 0.73
CA VAL A 98 3.63 3.63 0.25
C VAL A 98 2.25 4.08 0.72
N ILE A 99 2.10 4.41 2.00
CA ILE A 99 0.83 4.90 2.57
C ILE A 99 0.44 6.27 1.97
N GLU A 100 1.40 7.15 1.71
CA GLU A 100 1.13 8.44 1.07
C GLU A 100 0.64 8.25 -0.38
N THR A 101 1.24 7.35 -1.13
CA THR A 101 0.78 6.99 -2.50
C THR A 101 -0.64 6.43 -2.46
N LEU A 102 -0.93 5.56 -1.49
CA LEU A 102 -2.27 5.03 -1.26
C LEU A 102 -3.29 6.15 -0.94
N ALA A 103 -2.93 7.07 -0.05
CA ALA A 103 -3.78 8.21 0.30
C ALA A 103 -4.07 9.10 -0.91
N LYS A 104 -3.05 9.39 -1.74
CA LYS A 104 -3.22 10.16 -2.98
C LYS A 104 -4.14 9.45 -3.97
N ALA A 105 -3.93 8.17 -4.21
CA ALA A 105 -4.76 7.38 -5.13
C ALA A 105 -6.22 7.32 -4.67
N GLN A 106 -6.46 7.09 -3.37
CA GLN A 106 -7.81 7.06 -2.81
C GLN A 106 -8.51 8.43 -2.87
N PHE A 107 -7.76 9.52 -2.68
CA PHE A 107 -8.31 10.88 -2.84
C PHE A 107 -8.69 11.16 -4.30
N LEU A 108 -7.86 10.77 -5.26
CA LEU A 108 -8.13 10.96 -6.69
C LEU A 108 -9.39 10.22 -7.13
N LYS A 109 -9.61 9.00 -6.62
CA LYS A 109 -10.77 8.15 -6.92
C LYS A 109 -12.08 8.68 -6.32
N ASN A 110 -12.10 8.96 -5.01
CA ASN A 110 -13.33 9.30 -4.30
C ASN A 110 -13.58 10.82 -4.15
N ARG A 111 -12.58 11.66 -4.45
CA ARG A 111 -12.62 13.14 -4.31
C ARG A 111 -13.11 13.63 -2.94
N SER A 112 -12.93 12.82 -1.90
CA SER A 112 -13.37 13.10 -0.53
C SER A 112 -12.16 13.19 0.39
N ALA A 113 -11.91 14.36 0.97
CA ALA A 113 -10.81 14.54 1.91
C ALA A 113 -10.99 13.71 3.19
N LEU A 114 -12.24 13.49 3.63
CA LEU A 114 -12.53 12.69 4.82
C LEU A 114 -12.16 11.21 4.67
N ALA A 115 -12.32 10.65 3.48
CA ALA A 115 -11.99 9.24 3.23
C ALA A 115 -10.49 8.97 3.37
N VAL A 116 -9.65 9.99 3.19
CA VAL A 116 -8.19 9.90 3.28
C VAL A 116 -7.62 10.46 4.59
N MET A 117 -8.49 10.99 5.45
CA MET A 117 -8.13 11.53 6.76
C MET A 117 -7.31 10.54 7.61
N PRO A 118 -7.69 9.26 7.77
CA PRO A 118 -6.93 8.34 8.62
C PRO A 118 -5.48 8.18 8.18
N TRP A 119 -5.21 8.20 6.87
CA TRP A 119 -3.86 8.08 6.32
C TRP A 119 -3.01 9.31 6.62
N TYR A 120 -3.53 10.51 6.39
CA TYR A 120 -2.76 11.73 6.64
C TYR A 120 -2.54 12.00 8.13
N LEU A 121 -3.48 11.59 9.00
CA LEU A 121 -3.29 11.65 10.46
C LEU A 121 -2.24 10.64 10.92
N ALA A 122 -2.28 9.40 10.43
CA ALA A 122 -1.25 8.39 10.72
C ALA A 122 0.14 8.83 10.27
N LEU A 123 0.23 9.56 9.16
CA LEU A 123 1.47 10.14 8.64
C LEU A 123 1.93 11.42 9.37
N GLN A 124 1.16 11.94 10.34
CA GLN A 124 1.40 13.23 11.01
C GLN A 124 1.46 14.42 10.02
N LYS A 125 0.74 14.32 8.89
CA LYS A 125 0.69 15.34 7.84
C LYS A 125 -0.61 16.14 7.87
N LYS A 126 -0.95 16.70 9.04
CA LYS A 126 -2.16 17.51 9.27
C LYS A 126 -2.27 18.69 8.30
N SER A 127 -1.16 19.36 7.99
CA SER A 127 -1.11 20.49 7.07
C SER A 127 -1.60 20.15 5.66
N VAL A 128 -1.18 18.98 5.13
CA VAL A 128 -1.61 18.49 3.82
C VAL A 128 -3.11 18.22 3.82
N PHE A 129 -3.61 17.55 4.85
CA PHE A 129 -5.04 17.27 4.99
C PHE A 129 -5.89 18.55 5.08
N LEU A 130 -5.44 19.56 5.82
CA LEU A 130 -6.11 20.87 5.87
C LEU A 130 -6.15 21.57 4.51
N GLY A 131 -5.07 21.47 3.72
CA GLY A 131 -5.05 21.96 2.33
C GLY A 131 -6.12 21.30 1.46
N LEU A 132 -6.28 19.97 1.58
CA LEU A 132 -7.32 19.23 0.87
C LEU A 132 -8.74 19.65 1.29
N LEU A 133 -8.97 19.84 2.59
CA LEU A 133 -10.26 20.31 3.11
C LEU A 133 -10.59 21.73 2.63
N LYS A 134 -9.62 22.64 2.60
CA LYS A 134 -9.80 24.02 2.14
C LYS A 134 -10.25 24.07 0.68
N SER A 135 -9.79 23.12 -0.14
CA SER A 135 -10.18 23.02 -1.55
C SER A 135 -11.63 22.55 -1.75
N SER A 136 -12.27 21.98 -0.74
CA SER A 136 -13.63 21.44 -0.81
C SER A 136 -14.63 22.36 -0.11
N VAL A 137 -15.49 23.03 -0.89
CA VAL A 137 -16.53 23.93 -0.35
C VAL A 137 -17.47 23.21 0.64
N LYS A 138 -17.74 21.92 0.41
CA LYS A 138 -18.63 21.10 1.25
C LYS A 138 -18.04 20.77 2.63
N GLN A 139 -16.73 20.85 2.79
CA GLN A 139 -16.02 20.39 4.00
C GLN A 139 -15.46 21.53 4.84
N ARG A 140 -15.96 22.75 4.63
CA ARG A 140 -15.49 23.97 5.33
C ARG A 140 -15.67 23.92 6.85
N SER A 141 -16.72 23.27 7.35
CA SER A 141 -16.93 23.05 8.79
C SER A 141 -15.91 22.09 9.40
N MET A 142 -15.47 21.07 8.66
CA MET A 142 -14.39 20.19 9.13
C MET A 142 -13.04 20.91 9.07
N TYR A 143 -12.82 21.75 8.06
CA TYR A 143 -11.64 22.61 8.03
C TYR A 143 -11.53 23.47 9.29
N SER A 144 -12.61 24.16 9.71
CA SER A 144 -12.56 25.01 10.91
C SER A 144 -12.26 24.23 12.18
N PHE A 145 -12.81 23.01 12.31
CA PHE A 145 -12.51 22.14 13.45
C PHE A 145 -11.03 21.72 13.48
N PHE A 146 -10.51 21.21 12.36
CA PHE A 146 -9.12 20.75 12.31
C PHE A 146 -8.10 21.89 12.24
N ALA A 147 -8.51 23.11 11.88
CA ALA A 147 -7.65 24.29 11.91
C ALA A 147 -7.29 24.72 13.34
N ASN A 148 -8.06 24.29 14.34
CA ASN A 148 -7.75 24.55 15.73
C ASN A 148 -6.46 23.86 16.16
N ASP A 149 -5.79 24.46 17.14
CA ASP A 149 -4.67 23.86 17.85
C ASP A 149 -5.20 22.97 18.97
N PHE A 150 -4.97 21.66 18.85
CA PHE A 150 -5.36 20.66 19.85
C PHE A 150 -4.30 20.49 20.95
N SER A 151 -3.26 21.34 20.94
CA SER A 151 -2.31 21.45 22.05
C SER A 151 -2.81 22.42 23.13
N ASP A 152 -3.78 23.27 22.80
CA ASP A 152 -4.43 24.19 23.74
C ASP A 152 -5.45 23.39 24.60
N PRO A 153 -5.35 23.42 25.93
CA PRO A 153 -6.25 22.68 26.84
C PRO A 153 -7.73 23.07 26.75
N ARG A 154 -8.07 24.13 26.00
CA ARG A 154 -9.45 24.50 25.69
C ARG A 154 -10.16 23.51 24.74
N TRP A 155 -9.42 22.72 23.97
CA TRP A 155 -9.92 21.80 22.93
C TRP A 155 -9.58 20.34 23.28
#